data_AF-A0A345SXC1-F1
#
_entry.id   AF-A0A345SXC1-F1
#
_cell.length_a   1.000
_cell.length_b   1.000
_cell.length_c   1.000
_cell.angle_alpha   90.00
_cell.angle_beta   90.00
_cell.angle_gamma   90.00
#
_symmetry.space_group_name_H-M   'P 1'
#
loop_
_entity.id
_entity.type
_entity.pdbx_description
1 polymer ?
#
loop_
_entity_poly.entity_id
_entity_poly.type
_entity_poly.pdbx_seq_one_letter_code
_entity_poly.pdbx_strand_id
1 'polypeptide(L)'
;MLLVAHPPTGHPGESARSIDAAMRGLSRTLGLAPPHTPLPAIGPVLRPRHGSQVRLNVAAIGYGLLATVEPRWLTAATRRGHAVVAAALTPVPPWVMTGALDRKLRPALTSGRIHFGIAELTSSRKHFPPLPREHPPPHDR
;
A
#
# COMPACT_ATOMS: atom_id res chain seq x y z
N MET A 1 7.83 -5.06 -1.78
CA MET A 1 6.49 -4.88 -2.35
C MET A 1 5.49 -4.87 -1.21
N LEU A 2 4.41 -4.09 -1.30
CA LEU A 2 3.28 -4.19 -0.37
C LEU A 2 2.23 -5.11 -1.01
N LEU A 3 1.92 -6.24 -0.38
CA LEU A 3 0.89 -7.17 -0.84
C LEU A 3 -0.41 -6.93 -0.06
N VAL A 4 -1.49 -6.67 -0.79
CA VAL A 4 -2.86 -6.66 -0.26
C VAL A 4 -3.54 -7.96 -0.70
N ALA A 5 -3.94 -8.75 0.28
CA ALA A 5 -4.63 -10.02 0.04
C ALA A 5 -5.72 -10.19 1.10
N HIS A 6 -6.70 -11.02 0.78
CA HIS A 6 -7.73 -11.39 1.74
C HIS A 6 -7.34 -12.70 2.46
N PRO A 7 -7.71 -12.86 3.74
CA PRO A 7 -7.62 -14.16 4.41
C PRO A 7 -8.60 -15.15 3.76
N PRO A 8 -8.39 -16.47 3.93
CA PRO A 8 -9.44 -17.46 3.65
C PRO A 8 -10.75 -17.05 4.34
N THR A 9 -11.88 -17.24 3.66
CA THR A 9 -13.24 -16.87 4.12
C THR A 9 -13.41 -17.13 5.61
N GLY A 10 -13.74 -16.09 6.38
CA GLY A 10 -13.84 -16.16 7.84
C GLY A 10 -15.16 -15.64 8.39
N HIS A 11 -15.89 -14.82 7.63
CA HIS A 11 -17.12 -14.19 8.11
C HIS A 11 -18.37 -14.89 7.58
N PRO A 12 -19.42 -15.04 8.40
CA PRO A 12 -20.72 -15.51 7.93
C PRO A 12 -21.23 -14.64 6.77
N GLY A 13 -21.57 -15.27 5.64
CA GLY A 13 -22.05 -14.59 4.43
C GLY A 13 -20.96 -14.19 3.42
N GLU A 14 -19.67 -14.36 3.73
CA GLU A 14 -18.62 -14.24 2.73
C GLU A 14 -18.59 -15.46 1.80
N SER A 15 -18.63 -15.23 0.50
CA SER A 15 -18.38 -16.24 -0.52
C SER A 15 -17.06 -15.97 -1.23
N ALA A 16 -16.45 -17.01 -1.81
CA ALA A 16 -15.26 -16.82 -2.66
C ALA A 16 -15.54 -15.83 -3.80
N ARG A 17 -16.77 -15.82 -4.34
CA ARG A 17 -17.20 -14.91 -5.40
C ARG A 17 -17.30 -13.45 -4.92
N SER A 18 -17.86 -13.20 -3.74
CA SER A 18 -17.98 -11.85 -3.20
C SER A 18 -16.61 -11.25 -2.86
N ILE A 19 -15.69 -12.08 -2.34
CA ILE A 19 -14.32 -11.64 -2.06
C ILE A 19 -13.54 -11.38 -3.36
N ASP A 20 -13.63 -12.27 -4.35
CA ASP A 20 -12.99 -12.04 -5.66
C ASP A 20 -13.49 -10.74 -6.30
N ALA A 21 -14.81 -10.49 -6.25
CA ALA A 21 -15.40 -9.24 -6.72
C ALA A 21 -14.87 -8.01 -5.96
N ALA A 22 -14.75 -8.08 -4.64
CA ALA A 22 -14.20 -7.01 -3.81
C ALA A 22 -12.73 -6.73 -4.14
N MET A 23 -11.90 -7.77 -4.27
CA MET A 23 -10.49 -7.63 -4.62
C MET A 23 -10.29 -7.10 -6.04
N ARG A 24 -11.13 -7.50 -7.00
CA ARG A 24 -11.17 -6.89 -8.34
C ARG A 24 -11.62 -5.43 -8.31
N GLY A 25 -12.59 -5.11 -7.46
CA GLY A 25 -13.00 -3.73 -7.19
C GLY A 25 -11.84 -2.88 -6.70
N LEU A 26 -11.16 -3.34 -5.63
CA LEU A 26 -9.97 -2.68 -5.08
C LEU A 26 -8.88 -2.49 -6.13
N SER A 27 -8.58 -3.54 -6.89
CA SER A 27 -7.58 -3.48 -7.95
C SER A 27 -7.91 -2.43 -9.02
N ARG A 28 -9.17 -2.35 -9.46
CA ARG A 28 -9.60 -1.35 -10.44
C ARG A 28 -9.52 0.06 -9.86
N THR A 29 -9.97 0.24 -8.63
CA THR A 29 -9.93 1.53 -7.94
C THR A 29 -8.50 2.05 -7.76
N LEU A 30 -7.55 1.16 -7.51
CA LEU A 30 -6.13 1.50 -7.41
C LEU A 30 -5.43 1.61 -8.77
N GLY A 31 -6.08 1.29 -9.88
CA GLY A 31 -5.44 1.29 -11.21
C GLY A 31 -4.36 0.20 -11.37
N LEU A 32 -4.46 -0.92 -10.64
CA LEU A 32 -3.52 -2.03 -10.76
C LEU A 32 -3.81 -2.85 -12.02
N ALA A 33 -2.77 -3.44 -12.60
CA ALA A 33 -2.84 -4.20 -13.84
C ALA A 33 -2.22 -5.60 -13.71
N PRO A 34 -2.63 -6.59 -14.52
CA PRO A 34 -2.11 -7.96 -14.45
C PRO A 34 -0.59 -8.05 -14.76
N PRO A 35 0.07 -9.18 -14.45
CA PRO A 35 1.54 -9.31 -14.53
C PRO A 35 2.11 -9.16 -15.95
N HIS A 36 1.27 -9.34 -16.97
CA HIS A 36 1.66 -9.29 -18.39
C HIS A 36 1.53 -7.90 -19.01
N THR A 37 1.10 -6.91 -18.22
CA THR A 37 1.02 -5.51 -18.66
C THR A 37 2.17 -4.70 -18.06
N PRO A 38 2.63 -3.62 -18.73
CA PRO A 38 3.54 -2.66 -18.12
C PRO A 38 3.02 -2.20 -16.76
N LEU A 39 3.89 -2.11 -15.75
CA LEU A 39 3.46 -1.73 -14.40
C LEU A 39 2.94 -0.28 -14.42
N PRO A 40 1.65 -0.06 -14.13
CA PRO A 40 1.09 1.29 -14.13
C PRO A 40 1.62 2.08 -12.92
N ALA A 41 1.88 3.37 -13.13
CA ALA A 41 2.05 4.31 -12.04
C ALA A 41 0.68 4.61 -11.43
N ILE A 42 0.48 4.27 -10.16
CA ILE A 42 -0.80 4.47 -9.46
C ILE A 42 -0.80 5.70 -8.57
N GLY A 43 0.26 6.52 -8.68
CA GLY A 43 0.37 7.83 -8.06
C GLY A 43 0.57 7.79 -6.52
N PRO A 44 0.31 8.93 -5.86
CA PRO A 44 0.61 9.18 -4.44
C PRO A 44 -0.36 8.51 -3.46
N VAL A 45 -0.44 7.18 -3.50
CA VAL A 45 -1.38 6.41 -2.68
C VAL A 45 -0.77 5.88 -1.38
N LEU A 46 0.56 5.89 -1.21
CA LEU A 46 1.20 5.43 0.02
C LEU A 46 1.59 6.59 0.95
N ARG A 47 1.18 6.50 2.22
CA ARG A 47 1.53 7.43 3.29
C ARG A 47 2.27 6.71 4.42
N PRO A 48 3.58 6.91 4.57
CA PRO A 48 4.30 6.50 5.77
C PRO A 48 3.65 7.12 7.02
N ARG A 49 3.56 6.33 8.09
CA ARG A 49 3.11 6.75 9.42
C ARG A 49 4.23 6.51 10.43
N HIS A 50 4.00 6.86 11.69
CA HIS A 50 4.98 6.64 12.75
C HIS A 50 5.32 5.15 12.88
N GLY A 51 6.60 4.85 13.11
CA GLY A 51 7.10 3.49 13.24
C GLY A 51 7.01 2.69 11.94
N SER A 52 6.53 1.45 12.06
CA SER A 52 6.49 0.45 10.98
C SER A 52 5.18 0.45 10.21
N GLN A 53 4.48 1.59 10.14
CA GLN A 53 3.15 1.67 9.57
C GLN A 53 3.15 2.43 8.24
N VAL A 54 2.37 1.93 7.28
CA VAL A 54 2.06 2.61 6.02
C VAL A 54 0.56 2.60 5.79
N ARG A 55 0.00 3.72 5.35
CA ARG A 55 -1.40 3.82 4.93
C ARG A 55 -1.47 3.84 3.41
N LEU A 56 -2.21 2.89 2.84
CA LEU A 56 -2.61 2.90 1.43
C LEU A 56 -3.94 3.66 1.31
N ASN A 57 -3.90 4.86 0.75
CA ASN A 57 -5.10 5.67 0.51
C ASN A 57 -5.83 5.15 -0.73
N VAL A 58 -7.11 4.86 -0.59
CA VAL A 58 -7.97 4.45 -1.70
C VAL A 58 -8.92 5.61 -1.98
N ALA A 59 -8.52 6.52 -2.88
CA ALA A 59 -9.17 7.82 -3.05
C ALA A 59 -10.68 7.72 -3.30
N ALA A 60 -11.13 6.73 -4.07
CA ALA A 60 -12.53 6.57 -4.43
C ALA A 60 -13.46 6.20 -3.26
N ILE A 61 -12.92 5.72 -2.13
CA ILE A 61 -13.72 5.32 -0.97
C ILE A 61 -13.51 6.21 0.25
N GLY A 62 -12.62 7.22 0.18
CA GLY A 62 -12.36 8.13 1.31
C GLY A 62 -11.67 7.49 2.54
N TYR A 63 -11.43 6.17 2.51
CA TYR A 63 -10.73 5.42 3.55
C TYR A 63 -9.35 4.94 3.10
N GLY A 64 -8.48 4.65 4.07
CA GLY A 64 -7.14 4.11 3.81
C GLY A 64 -6.90 2.82 4.58
N LEU A 65 -6.26 1.85 3.93
CA LEU A 65 -5.85 0.59 4.54
C LEU A 65 -4.54 0.82 5.30
N LEU A 66 -4.53 0.52 6.60
CA LEU A 66 -3.32 0.60 7.42
C LEU A 66 -2.62 -0.76 7.42
N ALA A 67 -1.34 -0.78 7.08
CA ALA A 67 -0.52 -1.98 7.09
C ALA A 67 0.71 -1.76 7.98
N THR A 68 1.03 -2.77 8.79
CA THR A 68 2.33 -2.89 9.45
C THR A 68 3.29 -3.57 8.48
N VAL A 69 4.44 -2.96 8.26
CA VAL A 69 5.45 -3.41 7.29
C VAL A 69 6.80 -3.59 7.98
N GLU A 70 7.71 -4.34 7.38
CA GLU A 70 9.05 -4.41 7.92
C GLU A 70 9.75 -3.04 7.88
N PRO A 71 10.45 -2.61 8.96
CA PRO A 71 11.17 -1.33 8.97
C PRO A 71 12.14 -1.17 7.80
N ARG A 72 12.77 -2.27 7.40
CA ARG A 72 13.72 -2.36 6.30
C ARG A 72 13.05 -2.03 4.97
N TRP A 73 11.86 -2.59 4.74
CA TRP A 73 11.05 -2.30 3.58
C TRP A 73 10.62 -0.82 3.56
N LEU A 74 10.15 -0.29 4.69
CA LEU A 74 9.70 1.11 4.77
C LEU A 74 10.85 2.08 4.49
N THR A 75 12.05 1.78 5.01
CA THR A 75 13.27 2.56 4.75
C THR A 75 13.62 2.56 3.27
N ALA A 76 13.62 1.38 2.64
CA ALA A 76 13.92 1.25 1.22
C ALA A 76 12.88 1.96 0.33
N ALA A 77 11.58 1.80 0.64
CA ALA A 77 10.50 2.48 -0.07
C ALA A 77 10.60 4.01 0.07
N THR A 78 10.91 4.50 1.28
CA THR A 78 11.05 5.94 1.54
C THR A 78 12.24 6.53 0.79
N ARG A 79 13.39 5.83 0.77
CA ARG A 79 14.57 6.25 0.00
C ARG A 79 14.32 6.31 -1.51
N ARG A 80 13.54 5.37 -2.04
CA ARG A 80 13.20 5.31 -3.47
C ARG A 80 12.07 6.26 -3.87
N GLY A 81 11.28 6.75 -2.91
CA GLY A 81 10.09 7.56 -3.16
C GLY A 81 8.90 6.78 -3.72
N HIS A 82 9.06 5.48 -3.99
CA HIS A 82 8.01 4.62 -4.52
C HIS A 82 8.15 3.17 -4.03
N ALA A 83 7.06 2.41 -4.14
CA ALA A 83 7.05 0.98 -3.91
C ALA A 83 6.03 0.28 -4.83
N VAL A 84 6.31 -0.98 -5.16
CA VAL A 84 5.34 -1.84 -5.85
C VAL A 84 4.25 -2.23 -4.86
N VAL A 85 2.99 -2.00 -5.25
CA VAL A 85 1.79 -2.52 -4.61
C VAL A 85 1.26 -3.67 -5.46
N ALA A 86 0.88 -4.76 -4.79
CA ALA A 86 0.24 -5.90 -5.42
C ALA A 86 -1.08 -6.23 -4.73
N ALA A 87 -2.10 -6.57 -5.50
CA ALA A 87 -3.36 -7.11 -5.00
C ALA A 87 -3.52 -8.55 -5.49
N ALA A 88 -3.61 -9.50 -4.56
CA ALA A 88 -3.88 -10.90 -4.88
C ALA A 88 -5.39 -11.17 -4.86
N LEU A 89 -5.91 -11.76 -5.94
CA LEU A 89 -7.29 -12.25 -6.03
C LEU A 89 -7.44 -13.64 -5.38
N THR A 90 -6.34 -14.24 -4.95
CA THR A 90 -6.32 -15.56 -4.29
C THR A 90 -6.11 -15.36 -2.79
N PRO A 91 -6.79 -16.15 -1.94
CA PRO A 91 -6.63 -16.04 -0.48
C PRO A 91 -5.19 -16.30 -0.05
N VAL A 92 -4.68 -15.41 0.80
CA VAL A 92 -3.39 -15.58 1.47
C VAL A 92 -3.65 -15.59 2.98
N PRO A 93 -3.46 -16.74 3.65
CA PRO A 93 -3.57 -16.82 5.09
C PRO A 93 -2.56 -15.89 5.78
N PRO A 94 -2.97 -15.23 6.88
CA PRO A 94 -2.13 -14.23 7.56
C PRO A 94 -0.88 -14.84 8.22
N TRP A 95 -0.85 -16.16 8.44
CA TRP A 95 0.29 -16.88 9.02
C TRP A 95 1.28 -17.43 7.98
N VAL A 96 1.08 -17.16 6.68
CA VAL A 96 2.05 -17.60 5.66
C VAL A 96 3.36 -16.84 5.84
N MET A 97 4.41 -17.56 6.23
CA MET A 97 5.76 -17.01 6.32
C MET A 97 6.25 -16.52 4.96
N THR A 98 7.09 -15.48 4.95
CA THR A 98 7.63 -14.84 3.74
C THR A 98 8.24 -15.85 2.75
N GLY A 99 9.02 -16.83 3.22
CA GLY A 99 9.60 -17.87 2.34
C GLY A 99 8.60 -18.85 1.75
N ALA A 100 7.43 -19.04 2.38
CA ALA A 100 6.34 -19.85 1.84
C ALA A 100 5.37 -19.04 0.94
N LEU A 101 5.42 -17.71 1.03
CA LEU A 101 4.58 -16.80 0.27
C LEU A 101 4.88 -16.89 -1.23
N ASP A 102 6.16 -16.89 -1.64
CA ASP A 102 6.54 -16.95 -3.05
C ASP A 102 6.02 -18.23 -3.74
N ARG A 103 6.12 -19.37 -3.05
CA ARG A 103 5.58 -20.64 -3.54
C ARG A 103 4.06 -20.59 -3.69
N LYS A 104 3.36 -19.91 -2.78
CA LYS A 104 1.91 -19.75 -2.81
C LYS A 104 1.44 -18.75 -3.88
N LEU A 105 2.22 -17.72 -4.14
CA LEU A 105 1.91 -16.69 -5.13
C LEU A 105 2.26 -17.12 -6.55
N ARG A 106 3.20 -18.05 -6.75
CA ARG A 106 3.64 -18.48 -8.08
C ARG A 106 2.49 -18.93 -9.01
N PRO A 107 1.54 -19.80 -8.58
CA PRO A 107 0.40 -20.13 -9.43
C PRO A 107 -0.55 -18.95 -9.67
N ALA A 108 -0.64 -18.01 -8.71
CA ALA A 108 -1.47 -16.82 -8.87
C ALA A 108 -0.84 -15.81 -9.85
N LEU A 109 0.50 -15.75 -9.91
CA LEU A 109 1.22 -14.97 -10.93
C LEU A 109 0.96 -15.52 -12.33
N THR A 110 1.11 -16.83 -12.54
CA THR A 110 0.93 -17.43 -13.87
C THR A 110 -0.51 -17.39 -14.36
N SER A 111 -1.48 -17.40 -13.44
CA SER A 111 -2.91 -17.28 -13.77
C SER A 111 -3.43 -15.85 -13.85
N GLY A 112 -2.54 -14.83 -13.74
CA GLY A 112 -2.94 -13.42 -13.78
C GLY A 112 -3.81 -12.99 -12.60
N ARG A 113 -3.79 -13.73 -11.49
CA ARG A 113 -4.56 -13.46 -10.26
C ARG A 113 -3.83 -12.55 -9.27
N ILE A 114 -2.76 -11.91 -9.71
CA ILE A 114 -2.10 -10.83 -8.96
C ILE A 114 -1.99 -9.63 -9.88
N HIS A 115 -2.50 -8.49 -9.42
CA HIS A 115 -2.39 -7.22 -10.13
C HIS A 115 -1.38 -6.32 -9.42
N PHE A 116 -0.64 -5.53 -10.20
CA PHE A 116 0.50 -4.73 -9.78
C PHE A 116 0.34 -3.26 -10.14
N GLY A 117 1.03 -2.41 -9.38
CA GLY A 117 1.21 -1.00 -9.70
C GLY A 117 2.38 -0.41 -8.92
N ILE A 118 2.93 0.69 -9.42
CA ILE A 118 3.99 1.46 -8.75
C ILE A 118 3.32 2.63 -8.03
N ALA A 119 3.34 2.59 -6.70
CA ALA A 119 2.81 3.64 -5.86
C ALA A 119 3.91 4.58 -5.38
N GLU A 120 3.64 5.87 -5.44
CA GLU A 120 4.49 6.89 -4.85
C GLU A 120 4.20 7.01 -3.34
N LEU A 121 5.26 7.27 -2.59
CA LEU A 121 5.17 7.62 -1.19
C LEU A 121 4.99 9.12 -1.08
N THR A 122 3.83 9.58 -0.61
CA THR A 122 3.71 10.98 -0.21
C THR A 122 4.54 11.18 1.04
N SER A 123 5.62 11.95 0.95
CA SER A 123 6.28 12.43 2.15
C SER A 123 5.27 13.27 2.93
N SER A 124 5.15 13.04 4.23
CA SER A 124 4.50 14.00 5.12
C SER A 124 5.43 15.19 5.33
N ARG A 125 5.91 15.85 4.27
CA ARG A 125 6.31 17.24 4.39
C ARG A 125 5.01 18.02 4.45
N LYS A 126 4.45 18.14 5.66
CA LYS A 126 3.79 19.40 6.00
C LYS A 126 4.86 20.46 5.76
N HIS A 127 4.76 21.18 4.65
CA HIS A 127 5.46 22.43 4.47
C HIS A 127 4.85 23.36 5.53
N PHE A 128 5.36 23.29 6.75
CA PHE A 128 5.17 24.39 7.67
C PHE A 128 5.96 25.54 7.05
N PRO A 129 5.32 26.68 6.71
CA PRO A 129 6.09 27.87 6.44
C PRO A 129 7.02 28.10 7.64
N PRO A 130 8.27 28.55 7.43
CA PRO A 130 9.11 28.93 8.56
C PRO A 130 8.31 29.88 9.44
N LEU A 131 8.27 29.60 10.75
CA LEU A 131 7.70 30.54 11.71
C LEU A 131 8.32 31.91 11.45
N PRO A 132 7.53 33.00 11.46
CA PRO A 132 8.08 34.35 11.38
C PRO A 132 9.20 34.44 12.40
N ARG A 133 10.39 34.89 11.99
CA ARG A 133 11.45 35.18 12.93
C ARG A 133 10.89 36.24 13.88
N GLU A 134 10.65 35.86 15.13
CA GLU A 134 10.33 36.82 16.17
C GLU A 134 11.49 37.82 16.22
N HIS A 135 11.17 39.09 16.02
CA HIS A 135 12.12 40.17 16.20
C HIS A 135 12.69 40.08 17.62
N PRO A 136 14.01 40.18 17.81
CA PRO A 136 14.55 40.29 19.16
C PRO A 136 13.93 41.52 19.84
N PRO A 137 13.57 41.44 21.13
CA PRO A 137 13.01 42.57 21.85
C PRO A 137 13.99 43.75 21.82
N PRO A 138 13.50 44.99 21.76
CA PRO A 138 14.37 46.16 21.77
C PRO A 138 15.14 46.17 23.10
N HIS A 139 16.47 46.27 22.99
CA HIS A 139 17.31 46.64 24.12
C HIS A 139 17.05 48.12 24.43
N ASP A 140 16.31 48.39 25.51
CA ASP A 140 16.28 49.71 26.12
C ASP A 140 17.69 50.03 26.64
N ARG A 141 18.18 51.21 26.26
CA ARG A 141 19.38 51.85 26.78
C ARG A 141 19.03 52.76 27.95
#